data_AF-A0A4V0XP75-F1
#
_entry.id   AF-A0A4V0XP75-F1
#
_cell.length_a   1.000
_cell.length_b   1.000
_cell.length_c   1.000
_cell.angle_alpha   90.00
_cell.angle_beta   90.00
_cell.angle_gamma   90.00
#
_symmetry.space_group_name_H-M   'P 1'
#
loop_
_entity.id
_entity.type
_entity.pdbx_description
1 polymer ?
#
loop_
_entity_poly.entity_id
_entity_poly.type
_entity_poly.pdbx_seq_one_letter_code
_entity_poly.pdbx_strand_id
1 'polypeptide(L)' 'MSDDRANRSESTWAFWLAAAPVVLVLYVLSIGPVAWITGPEITTVFSVLYAPVVWLHNHTFMQEPLDWYIHLWIGYP' A
#
# COMPACT_ATOMS: atom_id res chain seq x y z
N MET A 1 27.07 -24.29 -19.12
CA MET A 1 25.69 -23.91 -19.54
C MET A 1 24.63 -24.22 -18.47
N SER A 2 25.02 -24.71 -17.28
CA SER A 2 24.11 -24.91 -16.13
C SER A 2 24.12 -23.72 -15.16
N ASP A 3 25.22 -22.97 -15.11
CA ASP A 3 25.42 -21.87 -14.14
C ASP A 3 24.62 -20.61 -14.48
N ASP A 4 24.34 -20.38 -15.77
CA ASP A 4 23.55 -19.21 -16.22
C ASP A 4 22.08 -19.25 -15.76
N ARG A 5 21.52 -20.44 -15.50
CA ARG A 5 20.15 -20.58 -14.99
C ARG A 5 20.06 -20.27 -13.50
N ALA A 6 21.04 -20.72 -12.72
CA ALA A 6 21.09 -20.46 -11.28
C ALA A 6 21.19 -18.95 -11.01
N ASN A 7 22.08 -18.26 -11.73
CA ASN A 7 22.31 -16.83 -11.55
C ASN A 7 21.06 -15.98 -11.92
N ARG A 8 20.34 -16.33 -12.99
CA ARG A 8 19.08 -15.64 -13.35
C ARG A 8 17.97 -15.86 -12.31
N SER A 9 17.87 -17.07 -11.77
CA SER A 9 16.88 -17.41 -10.74
C SER A 9 17.13 -16.64 -9.44
N GLU A 10 18.40 -16.55 -9.02
CA GLU A 10 18.80 -15.84 -7.80
C GLU A 10 18.59 -14.32 -7.92
N SER A 11 18.96 -13.74 -9.07
CA SER A 11 18.71 -12.33 -9.37
C SER A 11 17.22 -11.99 -9.43
N THR A 12 16.39 -12.88 -10.00
CA THR A 12 14.93 -12.70 -10.04
C THR A 12 14.33 -12.74 -8.64
N TRP A 13 14.79 -13.67 -7.78
CA TRP A 13 14.31 -13.77 -6.40
C TRP A 13 14.69 -12.56 -5.56
N ALA A 14 15.93 -12.08 -5.67
CA ALA A 14 16.38 -10.86 -5.01
C ALA A 14 15.55 -9.63 -5.43
N PHE A 15 15.21 -9.52 -6.71
CA PHE A 15 14.34 -8.46 -7.21
C PHE A 15 12.95 -8.51 -6.55
N TRP A 16 12.31 -9.68 -6.50
CA TRP A 16 10.99 -9.81 -5.87
C TRP A 16 11.01 -9.53 -4.37
N LEU A 17 12.05 -9.98 -3.67
CA LEU A 17 12.24 -9.68 -2.25
C LEU A 17 12.37 -8.17 -1.99
N ALA A 18 13.04 -7.44 -2.88
CA ALA A 18 13.15 -5.99 -2.78
C ALA A 18 11.87 -5.26 -3.24
N ALA A 19 11.20 -5.76 -4.28
CA ALA A 19 10.01 -5.13 -4.85
C ALA A 19 8.78 -5.30 -3.95
N ALA A 20 8.62 -6.45 -3.29
CA ALA A 20 7.47 -6.73 -2.43
C ALA A 20 7.21 -5.66 -1.35
N PRO A 21 8.19 -5.26 -0.50
CA PRO A 21 7.96 -4.21 0.49
C PRO A 21 7.66 -2.87 -0.16
N VAL A 22 8.28 -2.55 -1.30
CA VAL A 22 8.00 -1.31 -2.04
C VAL A 22 6.55 -1.29 -2.52
N VAL A 23 6.06 -2.39 -3.09
CA VAL A 23 4.67 -2.53 -3.54
C VAL A 23 3.70 -2.41 -2.37
N LEU A 24 4.01 -3.02 -1.22
CA LEU A 24 3.17 -2.90 -0.01
C LEU A 24 3.09 -1.46 0.49
N VAL A 25 4.21 -0.74 0.54
CA VAL A 25 4.22 0.67 0.94
C VAL A 25 3.44 1.53 -0.06
N LEU A 26 3.64 1.33 -1.36
CA LEU A 26 2.89 2.04 -2.40
C LEU A 26 1.40 1.76 -2.33
N TYR A 27 1.02 0.53 -2.00
CA TYR A 27 -0.38 0.15 -1.80
C TYR A 27 -1.00 0.91 -0.63
N VAL A 28 -0.33 0.99 0.53
CA VAL A 28 -0.84 1.78 1.67
C VAL A 28 -0.92 3.26 1.31
N LEU A 29 0.11 3.82 0.66
CA LEU A 29 0.13 5.23 0.24
C LEU A 29 -0.94 5.55 -0.81
N SER A 30 -1.37 4.59 -1.62
CA SER A 30 -2.41 4.84 -2.63
C SER A 30 -3.78 5.24 -2.06
N ILE A 31 -4.05 5.00 -0.77
CA ILE A 31 -5.32 5.36 -0.13
C ILE A 31 -5.58 6.88 -0.14
N GLY A 32 -4.52 7.69 -0.08
CA GLY A 32 -4.61 9.15 -0.07
C GLY A 32 -5.20 9.72 -1.37
N PRO A 33 -4.55 9.47 -2.52
CA PRO A 33 -5.09 9.85 -3.83
C PRO A 33 -6.50 9.28 -4.09
N VAL A 34 -6.76 8.04 -3.65
CA VAL A 34 -8.10 7.44 -3.80
C VAL A 34 -9.14 8.23 -3.01
N ALA A 35 -8.86 8.56 -1.74
CA ALA A 35 -9.76 9.36 -0.91
C ALA A 35 -10.01 10.75 -1.52
N TRP A 36 -8.99 11.36 -2.14
CA TRP A 36 -9.14 12.64 -2.84
C TRP A 36 -10.05 12.52 -4.08
N ILE A 37 -9.92 11.45 -4.86
CA ILE A 37 -10.73 11.24 -6.08
C ILE A 37 -12.17 10.84 -5.75
N THR A 38 -12.38 9.98 -4.75
CA THR A 38 -13.71 9.48 -4.37
C THR A 38 -14.47 10.48 -3.50
N GLY A 39 -13.78 11.41 -2.85
CA GLY A 39 -14.36 12.27 -1.83
C GLY A 39 -14.75 11.47 -0.57
N PRO A 40 -15.61 12.05 0.30
CA PRO A 40 -16.00 11.42 1.57
C PRO A 40 -16.79 10.11 1.38
N GLU A 41 -17.32 9.87 0.18
CA GLU A 41 -18.02 8.63 -0.14
C GLU A 41 -17.02 7.58 -0.67
N ILE A 42 -16.41 6.83 0.25
CA ILE A 42 -15.71 5.60 -0.13
C ILE A 42 -16.75 4.59 -0.61
N THR A 43 -16.75 4.29 -1.91
CA THR A 43 -17.65 3.28 -2.47
C THR A 43 -17.35 1.91 -1.86
N THR A 44 -18.35 1.02 -1.85
CA THR A 44 -18.22 -0.36 -1.32
C THR A 44 -17.00 -1.10 -1.89
N VAL A 45 -16.63 -0.81 -3.14
CA VAL A 45 -15.46 -1.41 -3.80
C VAL A 45 -14.16 -0.98 -3.12
N PHE A 46 -13.98 0.31 -2.85
CA PHE A 46 -12.78 0.81 -2.19
C PHE A 46 -12.70 0.39 -0.72
N SER A 47 -13.84 0.28 -0.03
CA SER A 47 -13.88 -0.26 1.34
C SER A 47 -13.36 -1.70 1.40
N VAL A 48 -13.70 -2.54 0.42
CA VAL A 48 -13.22 -3.92 0.35
C VAL A 48 -11.74 -3.96 -0.05
N LEU A 49 -11.35 -3.18 -1.06
CA LEU A 49 -9.95 -3.12 -1.51
C LEU A 49 -9.02 -2.68 -0.38
N TYR A 50 -9.37 -1.62 0.35
CA TYR A 50 -8.56 -1.08 1.44
C TYR A 50 -8.87 -1.69 2.82
N ALA A 51 -9.65 -2.78 2.90
CA ALA A 51 -9.92 -3.47 4.17
C ALA A 51 -8.65 -3.85 4.95
N PRO A 52 -7.55 -4.31 4.31
CA PRO A 52 -6.30 -4.54 5.02
C PRO A 52 -5.70 -3.27 5.65
N VAL A 53 -5.83 -2.12 4.97
CA VAL A 53 -5.35 -0.83 5.48
C VAL A 53 -6.23 -0.35 6.64
N VAL A 54 -7.55 -0.53 6.54
CA VAL A 54 -8.49 -0.26 7.65
C VAL A 54 -8.19 -1.16 8.85
N TRP A 55 -7.86 -2.43 8.62
CA TRP A 55 -7.46 -3.33 9.69
C TRP A 55 -6.16 -2.86 10.36
N LEU A 56 -5.15 -2.49 9.56
CA LEU A 56 -3.87 -1.97 10.02
C LEU A 56 -4.06 -0.69 10.85
N HIS A 57 -4.88 0.22 10.36
CA HIS A 57 -5.33 1.40 11.09
C HIS A 57 -5.93 0.97 12.45
N ASN A 58 -6.94 0.11 12.47
CA ASN A 58 -7.68 -0.18 13.70
C ASN A 58 -6.91 -1.02 14.74
N HIS A 59 -5.90 -1.80 14.34
CA HIS A 59 -5.24 -2.78 15.22
C HIS A 59 -3.77 -2.51 15.50
N THR A 60 -3.19 -1.44 14.94
CA THR A 60 -1.78 -1.08 15.16
C THR A 60 -1.61 0.37 15.55
N PHE A 61 -0.39 0.77 15.92
CA PHE A 61 -0.04 2.16 16.23
C PHE A 61 -0.01 3.09 15.00
N MET A 62 -0.49 2.62 13.84
CA MET A 62 -0.52 3.40 12.60
C MET A 62 -1.75 4.30 12.45
N GLN A 63 -2.66 4.35 13.43
CA GLN A 63 -3.86 5.21 13.38
C GLN A 63 -3.52 6.66 13.06
N GLU A 64 -2.80 7.30 13.96
CA GLU A 64 -2.48 8.72 13.87
C GLU A 64 -1.66 9.08 12.61
N PRO A 65 -0.64 8.29 12.21
CA PRO A 65 0.04 8.51 10.94
C PRO A 65 -0.86 8.36 9.70
N LEU A 66 -1.72 7.35 9.66
CA LEU A 66 -2.62 7.11 8.53
C LEU A 66 -3.69 8.20 8.43
N ASP A 67 -4.27 8.60 9.56
CA ASP A 67 -5.24 9.70 9.62
C ASP A 67 -4.61 11.01 9.16
N TRP A 68 -3.42 11.35 9.69
CA TRP A 68 -2.68 12.52 9.24
C TRP A 68 -2.40 12.48 7.74
N TYR A 69 -1.97 11.33 7.23
CA TYR A 69 -1.68 11.16 5.81
C TYR A 69 -2.93 11.35 4.95
N ILE A 70 -4.05 10.73 5.31
CA ILE A 70 -5.32 10.88 4.58
C ILE A 70 -5.80 12.34 4.61
N HIS A 71 -5.70 13.01 5.76
CA HIS A 71 -6.05 14.43 5.90
C HIS A 71 -5.23 15.35 5.00
N LEU A 72 -3.95 15.04 4.73
CA LEU A 72 -3.16 15.82 3.75
C LEU A 72 -3.79 15.81 2.35
N TRP A 73 -4.45 14.74 1.96
CA TRP A 73 -5.04 14.58 0.64
C TRP A 73 -6.43 15.21 0.53
N ILE A 74 -7.26 15.03 1.55
CA ILE A 74 -8.65 15.53 1.53
C ILE A 74 -8.80 16.96 2.09
N GLY A 75 -7.73 17.50 2.68
CA GLY A 75 -7.74 18.80 3.37
C GLY A 75 -8.24 18.67 4.81
N TYR A 76 -7.74 19.54 5.70
CA TYR A 76 -8.33 19.73 7.03
C TYR A 76 -9.68 20.43 6.85
N PRO A 77 -10.79 19.96 7.45
CA PRO A 77 -12.01 20.77 7.53
C PRO A 77 -11.77 22.09 8.28
#